data_AF-A0A1W0WP23-F1
#
_entry.id   AF-A0A1W0WP23-F1
#
_cell.length_a   1.000
_cell.length_b   1.000
_cell.length_c   1.000
_cell.angle_alpha   90.00
_cell.angle_beta   90.00
_cell.angle_gamma   90.00
#
_symmetry.space_group_name_H-M   'P 1'
#
loop_
_entity.id
_entity.type
_entity.pdbx_description
1 polymer ?
#
loop_
_entity_poly.entity_id
_entity_poly.type
_entity_poly.pdbx_seq_one_letter_code
_entity_poly.pdbx_strand_id
1 'polypeptide(L)'
;MTINGFTIPKGTVVAANFYSIHRDPRWWTDPEVFNPDRFLGDHGKVLRPDGFSPFGVGKRFCVGESLAKTELFIFFANVMQRFTLQLPPGKTISVDDYTYGTVMAPNPFELVFVPRS
;
A
#
# COMPACT_ATOMS: atom_id res chain seq x y z
N MET A 1 13.11 -12.61 24.70
CA MET A 1 13.01 -13.49 23.50
C MET A 1 14.26 -13.31 22.66
N THR A 2 14.61 -14.23 21.77
CA THR A 2 15.78 -14.08 20.89
C THR A 2 15.32 -13.96 19.44
N ILE A 3 15.79 -12.93 18.72
CA ILE A 3 15.51 -12.70 17.30
C ILE A 3 16.84 -12.49 16.58
N ASN A 4 17.14 -13.28 15.55
CA ASN A 4 18.39 -13.21 14.78
C ASN A 4 19.66 -13.15 15.65
N GLY A 5 19.68 -13.92 16.75
CA GLY A 5 20.80 -13.95 17.70
C GLY A 5 20.79 -12.85 18.77
N PHE A 6 19.89 -11.88 18.70
CA PHE A 6 19.78 -10.80 19.68
C PHE A 6 18.76 -11.12 20.77
N THR A 7 19.17 -11.02 22.04
CA THR A 7 18.26 -11.15 23.18
C THR A 7 17.51 -9.84 23.40
N ILE A 8 16.19 -9.89 23.26
CA ILE A 8 15.26 -8.77 23.49
C ILE A 8 14.67 -8.91 24.90
N PRO A 9 14.93 -7.94 25.81
CA PRO A 9 14.36 -7.91 27.15
C PRO A 9 12.83 -7.83 27.16
N LYS A 10 12.22 -8.22 28.28
CA LYS A 10 10.77 -8.03 28.49
C LYS A 10 10.46 -6.53 28.58
N GLY A 11 9.39 -6.10 27.93
CA GLY A 11 8.95 -4.70 27.93
C GLY A 11 9.57 -3.82 26.85
N THR A 12 10.48 -4.35 26.03
CA THR A 12 11.03 -3.63 24.88
C THR A 12 9.94 -3.31 23.86
N VAL A 13 9.85 -2.04 23.46
CA VAL A 13 9.02 -1.61 22.34
C VAL A 13 9.67 -2.07 21.04
N VAL A 14 8.93 -2.80 20.22
CA VAL A 14 9.40 -3.28 18.91
C VAL A 14 8.53 -2.68 17.83
N ALA A 15 9.15 -1.96 16.89
CA ALA A 15 8.50 -1.45 15.70
C ALA A 15 8.79 -2.38 14.52
N ALA A 16 7.74 -2.93 13.90
CA ALA A 16 7.87 -3.69 12.66
C ALA A 16 8.07 -2.72 11.49
N ASN A 17 9.16 -2.88 10.73
CA ASN A 17 9.45 -2.05 9.58
C ASN A 17 8.73 -2.57 8.33
N PHE A 18 7.42 -2.31 8.22
CA PHE A 18 6.63 -2.71 7.04
C PHE A 18 7.07 -2.00 5.77
N TYR A 19 7.59 -0.77 5.87
CA TYR A 19 8.16 -0.04 4.73
C TYR A 19 9.24 -0.86 4.02
N SER A 20 10.18 -1.42 4.80
CA SER A 20 11.23 -2.28 4.27
C SER A 20 10.70 -3.57 3.67
N ILE A 21 9.68 -4.20 4.29
CA ILE A 21 9.08 -5.45 3.76
C ILE A 21 8.40 -5.20 2.41
N HIS A 22 7.68 -4.09 2.26
CA HIS A 22 6.98 -3.73 1.01
C HIS A 22 7.90 -3.23 -0.10
N ARG A 23 9.21 -3.07 0.19
CA ARG A 23 10.25 -2.64 -0.77
C ARG A 23 11.43 -3.61 -0.86
N ASP A 24 11.30 -4.78 -0.24
CA ASP A 24 12.37 -5.76 -0.24
C ASP A 24 12.51 -6.41 -1.62
N PRO A 25 13.69 -6.32 -2.28
CA PRO A 25 13.91 -6.86 -3.61
C PRO A 25 13.82 -8.40 -3.66
N ARG A 26 13.82 -9.08 -2.51
CA ARG A 26 13.55 -10.53 -2.43
C ARG A 26 12.11 -10.89 -2.76
N TRP A 27 11.18 -9.95 -2.54
CA TRP A 27 9.74 -10.14 -2.76
C TRP A 27 9.21 -9.35 -3.95
N TRP A 28 9.86 -8.24 -4.30
CA TRP A 28 9.34 -7.26 -5.25
C TRP A 28 10.37 -6.90 -6.32
N THR A 29 10.05 -7.15 -7.59
CA THR A 29 10.85 -6.67 -8.73
C THR A 29 10.66 -5.17 -8.90
N ASP A 30 11.74 -4.39 -8.98
CA ASP A 30 11.74 -2.92 -9.07
C ASP A 30 10.90 -2.22 -7.98
N PRO A 31 11.18 -2.46 -6.67
CA PRO A 31 10.27 -2.15 -5.56
C PRO A 31 9.74 -0.71 -5.51
N GLU A 32 10.50 0.26 -6.02
CA GLU A 32 10.11 1.68 -6.04
C GLU A 32 9.14 2.04 -7.18
N VAL A 33 8.95 1.16 -8.16
CA VAL A 33 8.00 1.36 -9.26
C VAL A 33 6.61 0.90 -8.83
N PHE A 34 5.59 1.72 -9.11
CA PHE A 34 4.19 1.30 -9.01
C PHE A 34 3.88 0.33 -10.17
N ASN A 35 3.80 -0.97 -9.86
CA ASN A 35 3.50 -2.01 -10.83
C ASN A 35 2.40 -2.97 -10.32
N PRO A 36 1.16 -2.87 -10.82
CA PRO A 36 0.07 -3.77 -10.47
C PRO A 36 0.31 -5.24 -10.86
N ASP A 37 1.14 -5.51 -11.88
CA ASP A 37 1.35 -6.85 -12.42
C ASP A 37 2.00 -7.80 -11.40
N ARG A 38 2.64 -7.27 -10.35
CA ARG A 38 3.16 -8.07 -9.22
C ARG A 38 2.09 -8.86 -8.48
N PHE A 39 0.82 -8.48 -8.64
CA PHE A 39 -0.32 -9.13 -8.04
C PHE A 39 -1.09 -10.00 -9.05
N LEU A 40 -0.55 -10.23 -10.24
CA LEU A 40 -1.16 -11.01 -11.31
C LEU A 40 -0.24 -12.19 -11.68
N GLY A 41 -0.81 -13.38 -11.73
CA GLY A 41 -0.17 -14.59 -12.23
C GLY A 41 -0.68 -14.94 -13.62
N ASP A 42 -0.33 -16.15 -14.06
CA ASP A 42 -0.76 -16.65 -15.36
C ASP A 42 -2.27 -16.51 -15.55
N HIS A 43 -2.66 -16.09 -16.76
CA HIS A 43 -4.05 -15.87 -17.16
C HIS A 43 -4.83 -14.88 -16.27
N GLY A 44 -4.14 -13.93 -15.61
CA GLY A 44 -4.77 -12.88 -14.82
C GLY A 44 -5.25 -13.32 -13.44
N LYS A 45 -4.79 -14.48 -12.96
CA LYS A 45 -5.09 -14.95 -11.60
C LYS A 45 -4.52 -13.96 -10.58
N VAL A 46 -5.35 -13.45 -9.67
CA VAL A 46 -4.88 -12.58 -8.59
C VAL A 46 -3.98 -13.38 -7.64
N LEU A 47 -2.77 -12.88 -7.43
CA LEU A 47 -1.79 -13.41 -6.50
C LEU A 47 -1.80 -12.62 -5.19
N ARG A 48 -1.37 -13.28 -4.12
CA ARG A 48 -1.09 -12.65 -2.82
C ARG A 48 0.35 -12.96 -2.43
N PRO A 49 1.33 -12.12 -2.82
CA PRO A 49 2.72 -12.33 -2.45
C PRO A 49 2.92 -12.34 -0.93
N ASP A 50 3.81 -13.19 -0.41
CA ASP A 50 4.06 -13.29 1.04
C ASP A 50 4.62 -11.99 1.64
N GLY A 51 5.34 -11.20 0.84
CA GLY A 51 5.80 -9.86 1.20
C GLY A 51 4.66 -8.83 1.38
N PHE A 52 3.42 -9.15 0.99
CA PHE A 52 2.29 -8.24 1.05
C PHE A 52 1.59 -8.27 2.42
N SER A 53 2.04 -7.42 3.34
CA SER A 53 1.52 -7.33 4.71
C SER A 53 1.09 -5.91 5.13
N PRO A 54 0.15 -5.24 4.43
CA PRO A 54 -0.27 -3.87 4.76
C PRO A 54 -1.09 -3.75 6.05
N PHE A 55 -1.66 -4.86 6.54
CA PHE A 55 -2.50 -4.92 7.73
C PHE A 55 -1.77 -5.53 8.95
N GLY A 56 -0.45 -5.63 8.89
CA GLY A 56 0.35 -6.30 9.90
C GLY A 56 0.20 -7.83 9.88
N VAL A 57 0.78 -8.49 10.89
CA VAL A 57 0.83 -9.96 10.99
C VAL A 57 0.69 -10.42 12.45
N GLY A 58 0.38 -11.71 12.64
CA GLY A 58 0.33 -12.34 13.96
C GLY A 58 -0.85 -11.90 14.81
N LYS A 59 -0.74 -12.04 16.15
CA LYS A 59 -1.85 -11.84 17.10
C LYS A 59 -2.42 -10.42 17.17
N ARG A 60 -1.72 -9.44 16.59
CA ARG A 60 -2.11 -8.02 16.60
C ARG A 60 -2.27 -7.46 15.18
N PHE A 61 -2.58 -8.34 14.21
CA PHE A 61 -2.98 -7.92 12.87
C PHE A 61 -4.21 -7.00 12.93
N CYS A 62 -4.39 -6.16 11.90
CA CYS A 62 -5.46 -5.19 11.86
C CYS A 62 -6.83 -5.89 11.81
N VAL A 63 -7.63 -5.70 12.86
CA VAL A 63 -9.01 -6.23 12.93
C VAL A 63 -9.91 -5.64 11.83
N GLY A 64 -9.57 -4.48 11.29
CA GLY A 64 -10.32 -3.79 10.24
C GLY A 64 -9.99 -4.23 8.81
N GLU A 65 -9.12 -5.22 8.59
CA GLU A 65 -8.67 -5.63 7.24
C GLU A 65 -9.84 -5.93 6.29
N SER A 66 -10.85 -6.68 6.75
CA SER A 66 -11.99 -7.07 5.92
C SER A 66 -12.84 -5.87 5.50
N LEU A 67 -13.11 -4.96 6.44
CA LEU A 67 -13.84 -3.73 6.18
C LEU A 67 -13.06 -2.81 5.24
N ALA A 68 -11.78 -2.56 5.53
CA ALA A 68 -10.92 -1.71 4.71
C ALA A 68 -10.81 -2.21 3.27
N LYS A 69 -10.67 -3.53 3.05
CA LYS A 69 -10.65 -4.11 1.69
C LYS A 69 -11.97 -3.88 0.94
N THR A 70 -13.09 -4.05 1.65
CA THR A 70 -14.43 -3.84 1.08
C THR A 70 -14.62 -2.36 0.69
N GLU A 71 -14.29 -1.46 1.60
CA GLU A 71 -14.36 -0.01 1.35
C GLU A 71 -13.45 0.41 0.20
N LEU A 72 -12.18 0.01 0.22
CA LEU A 72 -11.23 0.32 -0.85
C LEU A 72 -11.73 -0.14 -2.21
N PHE A 73 -12.24 -1.37 -2.30
CA PHE A 73 -12.78 -1.91 -3.55
C PHE A 73 -14.01 -1.12 -4.01
N ILE A 74 -14.99 -0.91 -3.13
CA ILE A 74 -16.24 -0.22 -3.48
C ILE A 74 -15.96 1.22 -3.89
N PHE A 75 -15.20 1.98 -3.10
CA PHE A 75 -14.90 3.37 -3.41
C PHE A 75 -14.09 3.50 -4.70
N PHE A 76 -13.01 2.73 -4.83
CA PHE A 76 -12.16 2.79 -6.02
C PHE A 76 -12.92 2.40 -7.28
N ALA A 77 -13.64 1.27 -7.27
CA ALA A 77 -14.40 0.81 -8.42
C ALA A 77 -15.48 1.82 -8.83
N ASN A 78 -16.23 2.39 -7.88
CA ASN A 78 -17.28 3.37 -8.19
C ASN A 78 -16.71 4.67 -8.77
N VAL A 79 -15.58 5.15 -8.23
CA VAL A 79 -14.92 6.35 -8.76
C VAL A 79 -14.42 6.08 -10.19
N MET A 80 -13.71 4.97 -10.42
CA MET A 80 -13.16 4.61 -11.74
C MET A 80 -14.26 4.30 -12.77
N GLN A 81 -15.40 3.76 -12.33
CA GLN A 81 -16.54 3.47 -13.20
C GLN A 81 -17.21 4.76 -13.70
N ARG A 82 -17.35 5.76 -12.83
CA ARG A 82 -18.13 6.97 -13.11
C ARG A 82 -17.29 8.14 -13.60
N PHE A 83 -16.00 8.17 -13.30
CA PHE A 83 -15.15 9.31 -13.59
C PHE A 83 -13.82 8.89 -14.21
N THR A 84 -13.33 9.74 -15.11
CA THR A 84 -11.93 9.78 -15.54
C THR A 84 -11.24 10.85 -14.69
N LEU A 85 -10.20 10.48 -13.95
CA LEU A 85 -9.43 11.41 -13.13
C LEU A 85 -8.35 12.07 -13.97
N GLN A 86 -8.25 13.40 -13.89
CA GLN A 86 -7.27 14.20 -14.63
C GLN A 86 -6.58 15.19 -13.69
N LEU A 87 -5.34 15.55 -14.02
CA LEU A 87 -4.67 16.67 -13.38
C LEU A 87 -5.23 17.98 -13.95
N PRO A 88 -5.36 19.05 -13.12
CA PRO A 88 -5.66 20.37 -13.64
C PRO A 88 -4.62 20.84 -14.68
N PRO A 89 -5.00 21.70 -15.64
CA PRO A 89 -4.06 22.17 -16.66
C PRO A 89 -2.79 22.77 -16.05
N GLY A 90 -1.62 22.32 -16.53
CA GLY A 90 -0.32 22.80 -16.08
C GLY A 90 0.14 22.30 -14.71
N LYS A 91 -0.60 21.39 -14.06
CA LYS A 91 -0.18 20.73 -12.81
C LYS A 91 0.54 19.42 -13.10
N THR A 92 1.52 19.11 -12.27
CA THR A 92 2.21 17.81 -12.20
C THR A 92 2.06 17.24 -10.80
N ILE A 93 2.19 15.92 -10.67
CA ILE A 93 2.20 15.21 -9.39
C ILE A 93 3.39 14.25 -9.37
N SER A 94 3.99 14.07 -8.20
CA SER A 94 5.01 13.05 -7.97
C SER A 94 4.52 12.06 -6.91
N VAL A 95 4.83 10.78 -7.09
CA VAL A 95 4.59 9.75 -6.08
C VAL A 95 5.51 9.88 -4.88
N ASP A 96 6.61 10.63 -5.03
CA ASP A 96 7.58 10.92 -3.97
C ASP A 96 7.21 12.15 -3.12
N ASP A 97 6.12 12.83 -3.48
CA ASP A 97 5.64 14.00 -2.75
C ASP A 97 4.70 13.61 -1.59
N TYR A 98 5.31 13.13 -0.51
CA TYR A 98 4.59 12.70 0.69
C TYR A 98 5.29 13.11 1.99
N THR A 99 4.50 13.19 3.05
CA THR A 99 5.03 13.41 4.40
C THR A 99 5.32 12.08 5.08
N TYR A 100 6.53 11.96 5.63
CA TYR A 100 6.92 10.84 6.49
C TYR A 100 6.45 11.07 7.93
N GLY A 101 5.84 10.04 8.51
CA GLY A 101 5.37 10.03 9.90
C GLY A 101 4.91 8.63 10.31
N THR A 102 4.02 8.55 11.31
CA THR A 102 3.36 7.29 11.69
C THR A 102 2.60 6.65 10.52
N VAL A 103 2.07 7.50 9.62
CA VAL A 103 1.47 7.11 8.35
C VAL A 103 2.19 7.89 7.25
N MET A 104 2.46 7.25 6.12
CA MET A 104 2.89 7.94 4.91
C MET A 104 1.65 8.45 4.18
N ALA A 105 1.52 9.77 4.08
CA ALA A 105 0.38 10.40 3.40
C ALA A 105 0.90 11.31 2.28
N PRO A 106 0.28 11.25 1.07
CA PRO A 106 0.62 12.19 0.01
C PRO A 106 0.38 13.62 0.48
N ASN A 107 1.23 14.55 0.06
CA ASN A 107 0.98 15.97 0.28
C ASN A 107 -0.26 16.42 -0.52
N PRO A 108 -0.93 17.52 -0.14
CA PRO A 108 -2.16 17.94 -0.82
C PRO A 108 -1.97 18.14 -2.33
N PHE A 109 -2.83 17.52 -3.13
CA PHE A 109 -2.88 17.66 -4.59
C PHE A 109 -4.31 17.81 -5.09
N GLU A 110 -4.47 18.32 -6.30
CA GLU A 110 -5.76 18.58 -6.92
C GLU A 110 -6.03 17.62 -8.08
N LEU A 111 -7.29 17.20 -8.23
CA LEU A 111 -7.76 16.37 -9.34
C LEU A 111 -9.08 16.92 -9.89
N VAL A 112 -9.27 16.75 -11.20
CA VAL A 112 -10.54 16.99 -11.89
C VAL A 112 -11.22 15.64 -12.15
N PHE A 113 -12.47 15.51 -11.71
CA PHE A 113 -13.29 14.33 -11.91
C PHE A 113 -14.20 14.56 -13.13
N VAL A 114 -13.87 13.94 -14.27
CA VAL A 114 -14.64 14.08 -15.51
C VAL A 114 -15.62 12.91 -15.63
N PRO A 115 -16.95 13.13 -15.68
CA PRO A 115 -17.92 12.05 -15.82
C PRO A 115 -17.67 11.17 -17.05
N ARG A 116 -17.81 9.85 -16.89
CA ARG A 116 -17.80 8.86 -17.97
C ARG A 116 -19.24 8.61 -18.41
N SER A 117 -19.47 8.72 -19.72
CA SER A 117 -20.75 8.38 -20.37
C SER A 117 -20.97 6.88 -20.42
#